data_AF-A0A939ZTR4-F1
#
_entry.id   AF-A0A939ZTR4-F1
#
_cell.length_a   1.000
_cell.length_b   1.000
_cell.length_c   1.000
_cell.angle_alpha   90.00
_cell.angle_beta   90.00
_cell.angle_gamma   90.00
#
_symmetry.space_group_name_H-M   'P 1'
#
loop_
_entity.id
_entity.type
_entity.pdbx_description
1 polymer ?
#
loop_
_entity_poly.entity_id
_entity_poly.type
_entity_poly.pdbx_seq_one_letter_code
_entity_poly.pdbx_strand_id
1 'polypeptide(L)' 'SRVIGLNINYKWTEPKFYAAADEAGLALSVYTVDDPIALEKLSYYSFANLTTHDPQEARKHFKEKL' A
#
# COMPACT_ATOMS: atom_id res chain seq x y z
N SER A 1 -5.48 9.97 -22.12
CA SER A 1 -5.57 9.14 -20.89
C SER A 1 -4.96 9.93 -19.75
N ARG A 2 -5.62 10.05 -18.58
CA ARG A 2 -5.03 10.68 -17.39
C ARG A 2 -4.49 9.58 -16.46
N VAL A 3 -3.30 9.76 -15.92
CA VAL A 3 -2.77 8.90 -14.85
C VAL A 3 -3.47 9.30 -13.55
N ILE A 4 -4.08 8.33 -12.86
CA ILE A 4 -4.84 8.53 -11.62
C ILE A 4 -4.17 7.90 -10.39
N GLY A 5 -3.07 7.18 -10.59
CA GLY A 5 -2.37 6.52 -9.50
C GLY A 5 -1.08 5.85 -9.94
N LEU A 6 -0.32 5.41 -8.95
CA LEU A 6 0.93 4.67 -9.12
C LEU A 6 0.82 3.34 -8.41
N ASN A 7 1.40 2.30 -9.01
CA ASN A 7 1.58 1.01 -8.36
C ASN A 7 3.07 0.80 -8.11
N ILE A 8 3.47 0.65 -6.84
CA ILE A 8 4.88 0.65 -6.43
C ILE A 8 5.27 -0.63 -5.68
N ASN A 9 6.57 -0.92 -5.66
CA ASN A 9 7.09 -1.98 -4.81
C ASN A 9 6.97 -1.56 -3.34
N TYR A 10 6.53 -2.46 -2.46
CA TYR A 10 6.38 -2.18 -1.04
C TYR A 10 7.69 -1.81 -0.33
N LYS A 11 8.86 -2.08 -0.92
CA LYS A 11 10.16 -1.67 -0.37
C LYS A 11 10.42 -0.16 -0.50
N TRP A 12 9.62 0.56 -1.28
CA TRP A 12 9.75 2.00 -1.51
C TRP A 12 8.70 2.82 -0.74
N THR A 13 7.98 2.17 0.17
CA THR A 13 6.92 2.81 0.95
C THR A 13 7.53 3.59 2.10
N GLU A 14 8.10 4.74 1.77
CA GLU A 14 8.59 5.73 2.73
C GLU A 14 7.57 6.86 2.90
N PRO A 15 7.43 7.48 4.09
CA PRO A 15 6.46 8.54 4.34
C PRO A 15 6.52 9.69 3.32
N LYS A 16 7.73 10.08 2.89
CA LYS A 16 7.96 11.14 1.89
C LYS A 16 7.32 10.83 0.53
N PHE A 17 7.23 9.56 0.16
CA PHE A 17 6.66 9.13 -1.12
C PHE A 17 5.13 9.21 -1.09
N TYR A 18 4.51 8.82 0.03
CA TYR A 18 3.07 9.00 0.22
C TYR A 18 2.66 10.47 0.21
N ALA A 19 3.43 11.34 0.89
CA ALA A 19 3.19 12.78 0.87
C ALA A 19 3.28 13.35 -0.56
N ALA A 20 4.33 13.01 -1.31
CA ALA A 20 4.48 13.49 -2.68
C ALA A 20 3.37 13.00 -3.62
N ALA A 21 2.87 11.77 -3.44
CA ALA A 21 1.77 11.25 -4.24
C ALA A 21 0.43 11.92 -3.90
N ASP A 22 0.17 12.20 -2.62
CA ASP A 22 -1.00 12.93 -2.15
C ASP A 22 -1.02 14.37 -2.69
N GLU A 23 0.11 15.07 -2.61
CA GLU A 23 0.29 16.42 -3.20
C GLU A 23 0.04 16.42 -4.71
N ALA A 24 0.39 15.34 -5.41
CA ALA A 24 0.15 15.16 -6.84
C ALA A 24 -1.28 14.68 -7.17
N GLY A 25 -2.12 14.41 -6.16
CA GLY A 25 -3.47 13.86 -6.34
C GLY A 25 -3.47 12.46 -6.96
N LEU A 26 -2.47 11.64 -6.63
CA LEU A 26 -2.28 10.28 -7.14
C LEU A 26 -2.57 9.24 -6.05
N ALA A 27 -3.44 8.28 -6.37
CA ALA A 27 -3.64 7.12 -5.51
C ALA A 27 -2.41 6.20 -5.54
N LEU A 28 -1.90 5.80 -4.37
CA LEU A 28 -0.84 4.81 -4.28
C LEU A 28 -1.39 3.41 -4.06
N SER A 29 -0.92 2.46 -4.84
CA SER A 29 -1.10 1.02 -4.63
C SER A 29 0.25 0.36 -4.47
N VAL A 30 0.28 -0.76 -3.75
CA VAL A 30 1.51 -1.54 -3.54
C VAL A 30 1.36 -2.93 -4.14
N TYR A 31 2.41 -3.43 -4.78
CA TYR A 31 2.38 -4.75 -5.43
C TYR A 31 3.30 -5.79 -4.82
N THR A 32 2.75 -7.01 -4.89
CA THR A 32 3.08 -8.31 -4.31
C THR A 32 3.75 -8.24 -2.94
N VAL A 33 2.90 -8.20 -1.90
CA VAL A 33 3.30 -8.23 -0.50
C VAL A 33 2.75 -9.49 0.15
N ASP A 34 3.64 -10.41 0.50
CA ASP A 34 3.31 -11.65 1.23
C ASP A 34 4.08 -11.78 2.55
N ASP A 35 5.03 -10.87 2.80
CA ASP A 35 5.80 -10.82 4.04
C ASP A 35 4.93 -10.23 5.17
N PRO A 36 4.63 -10.99 6.25
CA PRO A 36 3.83 -10.49 7.37
C PRO A 36 4.40 -9.25 8.02
N ILE A 37 5.73 -9.11 8.10
CA ILE A 37 6.37 -7.91 8.68
C ILE A 37 6.13 -6.70 7.78
N ALA A 38 6.14 -6.90 6.46
CA ALA A 38 5.81 -5.84 5.52
C ALA A 38 4.33 -5.47 5.58
N LEU A 39 3.43 -6.45 5.70
CA LEU A 39 1.99 -6.22 5.87
C LEU A 39 1.69 -5.41 7.14
N GLU A 40 2.32 -5.77 8.26
CA GLU A 40 2.21 -5.03 9.51
C GLU A 40 2.69 -3.57 9.35
N LYS A 41 3.85 -3.35 8.74
CA LYS A 41 4.36 -1.99 8.46
C LYS A 41 3.43 -1.20 7.55
N LEU A 42 2.88 -1.84 6.53
CA LEU A 42 1.95 -1.22 5.59
C LEU A 42 0.62 -0.84 6.21
N SER A 43 0.18 -1.53 7.27
CA SER A 43 -1.02 -1.18 8.03
C SER A 43 -1.00 0.20 8.68
N TYR A 44 0.17 0.86 8.72
CA TYR A 44 0.31 2.23 9.21
C TYR A 44 0.27 3.29 8.10
N TYR A 45 0.24 2.89 6.83
CA TYR A 45 0.15 3.80 5.69
C TYR A 45 -1.23 3.75 5.04
N SER A 46 -1.68 4.89 4.51
CA SER A 46 -2.87 4.96 3.67
C SER A 46 -2.50 4.62 2.23
N PHE A 47 -3.10 3.58 1.67
CA PHE A 47 -2.96 3.20 0.27
C PHE A 47 -4.31 2.73 -0.29
N ALA A 48 -4.46 2.85 -1.61
CA ALA A 48 -5.70 2.51 -2.31
C ALA A 48 -5.88 1.01 -2.51
N ASN A 49 -4.82 0.28 -2.88
CA ASN A 49 -4.86 -1.17 -3.11
C ASN A 49 -3.54 -1.86 -2.72
N LEU A 50 -3.64 -3.14 -2.39
CA LEU A 50 -2.51 -4.04 -2.16
C LEU A 50 -2.68 -5.30 -3.02
N THR A 51 -1.61 -5.71 -3.69
CA THR A 51 -1.54 -6.99 -4.40
C THR A 51 -0.79 -8.01 -3.53
N THR A 52 -1.32 -9.21 -3.40
CA THR A 52 -0.75 -10.32 -2.61
C THR A 52 -1.18 -11.66 -3.22
N HIS A 53 -0.41 -12.71 -2.97
CA HIS A 53 -0.83 -14.08 -3.25
C HIS A 53 -1.75 -14.65 -2.16
N ASP A 54 -1.71 -14.11 -0.94
CA ASP A 54 -2.57 -14.53 0.17
C ASP A 54 -3.45 -13.37 0.68
N PRO A 55 -4.60 -13.13 0.02
CA PRO A 55 -5.52 -12.06 0.42
C PRO A 55 -6.19 -12.31 1.77
N GLN A 56 -6.25 -13.56 2.26
CA GLN A 56 -6.85 -13.85 3.55
C GLN A 56 -5.89 -13.47 4.67
N GLU A 57 -4.61 -13.78 4.52
CA GLU A 57 -3.59 -13.36 5.46
C GLU A 57 -3.50 -11.83 5.51
N ALA A 58 -3.37 -11.16 4.35
CA ALA A 58 -3.35 -9.70 4.30
C ALA A 58 -4.55 -9.07 5.03
N ARG A 59 -5.77 -9.60 4.84
CA ARG A 59 -6.97 -9.09 5.52
C ARG A 59 -6.88 -9.12 7.04
N LYS A 60 -6.18 -10.06 7.66
CA LYS A 60 -6.03 -10.10 9.13
C LYS A 60 -5.30 -8.84 9.64
N HIS A 61 -4.26 -8.41 8.94
CA HIS A 61 -3.45 -7.23 9.29
C HIS A 61 -4.21 -5.90 9.11
N PHE A 62 -5.19 -5.83 8.21
CA PHE A 62 -5.94 -4.59 7.93
C PHE A 62 -7.34 -4.53 8.57
N LYS A 63 -7.97 -5.67 8.89
CA LYS A 63 -9.31 -5.70 9.52
C LYS A 63 -9.30 -5.30 10.99
N GLU A 64 -8.16 -5.40 11.67
CA GLU A 64 -8.04 -5.02 13.08
C GLU A 64 -8.00 -3.50 13.31
N LYS A 65 -8.04 -2.68 12.24
CA LYS A 65 -7.83 -1.22 12.31
C LYS A 65 -8.92 -0.35 11.64
N LEU A 66 -10.07 -0.94 11.26
CA LEU A 66 -11.28 -0.23 10.82
C LEU A 66 -12.39 -0.39 11.85
#